data_AF-A0A674BR46-F1
#
_entry.id   AF-A0A674BR46-F1
#
_cell.length_a   1.000
_cell.length_b   1.000
_cell.length_c   1.000
_cell.angle_alpha   90.00
_cell.angle_beta   90.00
_cell.angle_gamma   90.00
#
_symmetry.space_group_name_H-M   'P 1'
#
loop_
_entity.id
_entity.type
_entity.pdbx_description
1 polymer ?
#
loop_
_entity_poly.entity_id
_entity_poly.type
_entity_poly.pdbx_seq_one_letter_code
_entity_poly.pdbx_strand_id
1 'polypeptide(L)' 'MENVATYNKRFGPVVNPPFQRNFEDEGLQNCSIVIRGVSRGDKSCYKCLFNTFPDGPISGRTCLLYLHSL' A
#
# COMPACT_ATOMS: atom_id res chain seq x y z
N MET A 1 -5.31 -5.76 11.20
CA MET A 1 -4.78 -5.28 9.90
C MET A 1 -4.79 -3.78 9.96
N GLU A 2 -3.63 -3.14 9.84
CA GLU A 2 -3.48 -1.70 10.00
C GLU A 2 -3.50 -1.01 8.63
N ASN A 3 -4.15 0.15 8.54
CA ASN A 3 -4.21 0.90 7.28
C ASN A 3 -2.87 1.60 7.07
N VAL A 4 -2.11 1.16 6.07
CA VAL A 4 -0.77 1.71 5.78
C VAL A 4 -0.88 3.10 5.17
N ALA A 5 -1.72 3.23 4.14
CA ALA A 5 -1.89 4.47 3.42
C ALA A 5 -3.22 4.47 2.66
N THR A 6 -3.73 5.67 2.37
CA THR A 6 -4.95 5.88 1.60
C THR A 6 -4.72 6.98 0.57
N TYR A 7 -5.34 6.85 -0.60
CA TYR A 7 -5.38 7.90 -1.60
C TYR A 7 -6.83 8.18 -2.01
N ASN A 8 -7.18 9.44 -2.16
CA ASN A 8 -8.39 9.87 -2.85
C ASN A 8 -8.22 11.28 -3.42
N LYS A 9 -9.02 11.64 -4.44
CA LYS A 9 -8.93 12.96 -5.10
C LYS A 9 -9.20 14.16 -4.19
N ARG A 10 -9.88 13.97 -3.06
CA ARG A 10 -10.26 15.07 -2.14
C ARG A 10 -9.15 15.43 -1.17
N PHE A 11 -8.46 14.42 -0.62
CA PHE A 11 -7.46 14.59 0.43
C PHE A 11 -6.03 14.29 -0.06
N GLY A 12 -5.87 13.77 -1.27
CA GLY A 12 -4.59 13.33 -1.79
C GLY A 12 -4.08 12.04 -1.12
N PRO A 13 -2.78 11.74 -1.25
CA PRO A 13 -2.13 10.63 -0.59
C PRO A 13 -1.95 10.90 0.92
N VAL A 14 -2.21 9.90 1.74
CA VAL A 14 -1.97 9.92 3.19
C VAL A 14 -1.29 8.62 3.58
N VAL A 15 -0.12 8.71 4.22
CA VAL A 15 0.56 7.58 4.86
C VAL A 15 0.35 7.68 6.36
N ASN A 16 -0.20 6.63 6.98
CA ASN A 16 -0.46 6.66 8.41
C ASN A 16 0.84 6.39 9.20
N PRO A 17 1.06 7.08 10.33
CA PRO A 17 2.07 6.64 11.29
C PRO A 17 1.78 5.21 11.76
N PRO A 18 2.80 4.36 12.01
CA PRO A 18 4.23 4.65 12.02
C PRO A 18 4.95 4.42 10.67
N PHE A 19 4.20 4.21 9.58
CA PHE A 19 4.80 3.83 8.30
C PHE A 19 5.55 5.00 7.65
N GLN A 20 6.72 4.72 7.10
CA GLN A 20 7.49 5.66 6.29
C GLN A 20 7.54 5.13 4.86
N ARG A 21 6.65 5.66 4.00
CA ARG A 21 6.39 5.20 2.63
C ARG A 21 6.13 6.40 1.74
N ASN A 22 6.32 6.24 0.44
CA ASN A 22 6.01 7.26 -0.56
C ASN A 22 5.01 6.71 -1.57
N PHE A 23 4.16 7.59 -2.10
CA PHE A 23 3.38 7.29 -3.30
C PHE A 23 4.23 7.62 -4.55
N GLU A 24 4.11 6.82 -5.60
CA GLU A 24 4.66 7.16 -6.93
C GLU A 24 3.55 7.42 -7.95
N ASP A 25 2.50 6.59 -7.95
CA ASP A 25 1.28 6.84 -8.73
C ASP A 25 0.12 7.25 -7.81
N GLU A 26 -0.55 8.34 -8.17
CA GLU A 26 -1.66 8.93 -7.41
C GLU A 26 -2.93 9.00 -8.26
N GLY A 27 -3.42 7.84 -8.69
CA GLY A 27 -4.62 7.69 -9.50
C GLY A 27 -5.66 6.76 -8.87
N LEU A 28 -6.92 6.93 -9.29
CA LEU A 28 -7.99 6.00 -8.86
C LEU A 28 -7.91 4.64 -9.57
N GLN A 29 -7.24 4.58 -10.72
CA GLN A 29 -7.06 3.35 -11.52
C GLN A 29 -5.65 2.76 -11.38
N ASN A 30 -4.66 3.61 -11.08
CA ASN A 30 -3.30 3.19 -10.78
C ASN A 30 -2.81 3.95 -9.55
N CYS A 31 -2.42 3.23 -8.51
CA CYS A 31 -1.92 3.79 -7.27
C CYS A 31 -0.84 2.87 -6.71
N SER A 32 0.34 3.42 -6.46
CA SER A 32 1.52 2.64 -6.05
C SER A 32 2.15 3.23 -4.79
N ILE A 33 2.51 2.34 -3.86
CA ILE A 33 3.24 2.68 -2.64
C ILE A 33 4.62 2.06 -2.73
N VAL A 34 5.64 2.88 -2.52
CA VAL A 34 7.05 2.47 -2.56
C VAL A 34 7.59 2.34 -1.14
N ILE A 35 8.21 1.18 -0.88
CA ILE A 35 8.97 0.88 0.33
C ILE A 35 10.45 0.99 -0.02
N ARG A 36 11.14 2.01 0.50
CA ARG A 36 12.60 2.19 0.32
C ARG A 36 13.33 1.71 1.56
N GLY A 37 14.54 1.16 1.40
CA GLY A 37 15.35 0.68 2.54
C GLY A 37 14.69 -0.46 3.31
N VAL A 38 14.19 -1.48 2.60
CA VAL A 38 13.45 -2.61 3.18
C VAL A 38 14.20 -3.24 4.35
N SER A 39 13.49 -3.41 5.46
CA SER A 39 13.96 -3.98 6.71
C SER A 39 13.16 -5.24 7.09
N ARG A 40 13.58 -5.94 8.14
CA ARG A 40 12.82 -7.09 8.68
C ARG A 40 11.42 -6.70 9.16
N GLY A 41 11.22 -5.46 9.62
CA GLY A 41 9.92 -4.96 10.07
C GLY A 41 8.89 -4.82 8.95
N ASP A 42 9.35 -4.78 7.69
CA ASP A 42 8.48 -4.67 6.51
C ASP A 42 8.00 -6.04 6.02
N LYS A 43 8.48 -7.14 6.63
CA LYS A 43 8.01 -8.49 6.30
C LYS A 43 6.53 -8.62 6.67
N SER A 44 5.67 -8.56 5.67
CA SER A 44 4.22 -8.68 5.85
C SER A 44 3.55 -8.97 4.52
N CYS A 45 2.27 -9.36 4.59
CA CYS A 45 1.40 -9.35 3.44
C CYS A 45 0.58 -8.05 3.42
N TYR A 46 0.71 -7.32 2.32
CA TYR A 46 0.01 -6.08 2.05
C TYR A 46 -1.24 -6.38 1.23
N LYS A 47 -2.37 -5.81 1.65
CA LYS A 47 -3.63 -5.83 0.90
C LYS A 47 -3.88 -4.44 0.33
N CYS A 48 -4.04 -4.36 -0.98
CA CYS A 48 -4.50 -3.15 -1.65
C CYS A 48 -6.02 -3.27 -1.88
N LEU A 49 -6.76 -2.18 -1.68
CA LEU A 49 -8.20 -2.11 -1.83
C LEU A 49 -8.55 -0.89 -2.69
N PHE A 50 -9.20 -1.12 -3.82
CA PHE A 50 -9.78 -0.07 -4.64
C PHE A 50 -11.30 -0.11 -4.50
N ASN A 51 -11.87 1.00 -4.06
CA ASN A 51 -13.33 1.15 -4.02
C ASN A 51 -13.81 1.51 -5.43
N THR A 52 -14.55 0.62 -6.07
CA THR A 52 -15.15 0.85 -7.40
C THR A 52 -16.68 0.88 -7.29
N PHE A 53 -17.33 1.54 -8.24
CA PHE A 53 -18.79 1.60 -8.34
C PHE A 53 -19.19 1.39 -9.81
N PRO A 54 -20.20 0.55 -10.11
CA PRO A 54 -21.10 -0.14 -9.16
C PRO A 54 -20.54 -1.47 -8.59
N ASP A 55 -19.42 -1.96 -9.10
CA ASP A 55 -18.94 -3.34 -8.86
C ASP A 55 -18.44 -3.59 -7.44
N GLY A 56 -18.36 -2.56 -6.61
CA GLY A 56 -17.90 -2.66 -5.23
C GLY A 56 -16.37 -2.68 -5.12
N PRO A 57 -15.82 -3.00 -3.94
CA PRO A 57 -14.38 -2.95 -3.74
C PRO A 57 -13.67 -4.15 -4.39
N ILE A 58 -12.64 -3.89 -5.18
CA ILE A 58 -11.70 -4.89 -5.68
C ILE A 58 -10.43 -4.88 -4.82
N SER A 59 -9.79 -6.04 -4.64
CA SER A 59 -8.59 -6.12 -3.80
C SER A 59 -7.51 -7.00 -4.40
N GLY A 60 -6.27 -6.57 -4.23
CA GLY A 60 -5.06 -7.35 -4.51
C GLY A 60 -4.29 -7.63 -3.23
N ARG A 61 -3.49 -8.70 -3.22
CA ARG A 61 -2.60 -9.04 -2.12
C ARG A 61 -1.21 -9.33 -2.66
N THR A 62 -0.20 -8.78 -1.99
CA THR A 62 1.21 -9.12 -2.21
C THR A 62 1.87 -9.38 -0.86
N CYS A 63 2.92 -10.19 -0.83
CA CYS A 63 3.65 -10.48 0.40
C CYS A 63 5.12 -10.13 0.21
N LEU A 64 5.62 -9.22 1.04
CA LEU A 64 7.03 -8.92 1.11
C LEU A 64 7.69 -9.95 2.02
N LEU A 65 8.47 -10.83 1.41
CA LEU A 65 9.28 -11.80 2.12
C LEU A 65 10.68 -11.24 2.24
N TYR A 66 11.14 -11.10 3.49
CA TYR A 66 12.56 -10.89 3.73
C TYR A 66 13.26 -12.25 3.65
N LEU A 67 13.89 -12.54 2.51
CA LEU A 67 14.78 -13.69 2.37
C LEU A 67 16.13 -13.31 2.97
N HIS A 68 16.43 -13.83 4.16
CA HIS A 68 17.82 -13.94 4.56
C HIS A 68 18.41 -15.10 3.75
N SER A 69 19.36 -14.82 2.86
CA SER A 69 20.23 -15.88 2.35
C SER A 69 20.84 -16.60 3.57
N LEU A 70 20.61 -17.91 3.66
CA LEU A 70 21.41 -18.82 4.47
C LEU A 70 22.68 -19.15 3.67
#